data_AF-A0A7S2Y4A3-F1
#
_entry.id   AF-A0A7S2Y4A3-F1
#
_cell.length_a   1.000
_cell.length_b   1.000
_cell.length_c   1.000
_cell.angle_alpha   90.00
_cell.angle_beta   90.00
_cell.angle_gamma   90.00
#
_symmetry.space_group_name_H-M   'P 1'
#
loop_
_entity.id
_entity.type
_entity.pdbx_description
1 polymer ?
#
loop_
_entity_poly.entity_id
_entity_poly.type
_entity_poly.pdbx_seq_one_letter_code
_entity_poly.pdbx_strand_id
1 'polypeptide(L)'
;YLFVLRAIAKAGPILGEYNYSTDQPEEDQVVAEMMKALVEADRPPWPFPAASSPWGNHQPKSWEPVDVNVEAVGTCRSAFDESAMFQVDMPAPGTNELEVHLAFQEALSLRRELQSSFRNISRIMDCVGCEKCKMWGKLQTLGLGTALKILLTPEQVGYSLQRNEVIALVNTATQLARSVHSVQFWRQLELQEKLQMHAFRAVGAIIALILGFLTLRWAAKKN
;
A
#
# COMPACT_ATOMS: atom_id res chain seq x y z
N TYR A 1 -2.30 4.25 0.43
CA TYR A 1 -1.66 3.03 0.99
C TYR A 1 -1.75 3.02 2.51
N LEU A 2 -1.13 3.98 3.21
CA LEU A 2 -1.13 4.05 4.68
C LEU A 2 -2.55 4.03 5.30
N PHE A 3 -3.51 4.74 4.72
CA PHE A 3 -4.92 4.69 5.13
C PHE A 3 -5.50 3.27 5.17
N VAL A 4 -5.30 2.49 4.12
CA VAL A 4 -5.80 1.10 4.03
C VAL A 4 -5.00 0.18 4.96
N LEU A 5 -3.69 0.40 5.05
CA LEU A 5 -2.82 -0.36 5.96
C LEU A 5 -3.22 -0.15 7.43
N ARG A 6 -3.54 1.08 7.82
CA ARG A 6 -4.05 1.41 9.15
C ARG A 6 -5.38 0.71 9.43
N ALA A 7 -6.30 0.69 8.45
CA ALA A 7 -7.55 -0.04 8.59
C ALA A 7 -7.34 -1.55 8.77
N ILE A 8 -6.41 -2.16 8.03
CA ILE A 8 -6.06 -3.59 8.20
C ILE A 8 -5.45 -3.84 9.58
N ALA A 9 -4.55 -2.97 10.04
CA ALA A 9 -3.95 -3.09 11.38
C ALA A 9 -5.02 -2.98 12.48
N LYS A 10 -5.95 -2.01 12.38
CA LYS A 10 -7.08 -1.86 13.30
C LYS A 10 -8.05 -3.04 13.26
N ALA A 11 -8.28 -3.62 12.08
CA ALA A 11 -9.09 -4.83 11.87
C ALA A 11 -8.39 -6.13 12.24
N GLY A 12 -7.18 -6.05 12.79
CA GLY A 12 -6.36 -7.21 13.05
C GLY A 12 -7.03 -8.33 13.84
N PRO A 13 -7.60 -8.05 15.02
CA PRO A 13 -8.28 -9.07 15.82
C PRO A 13 -9.40 -9.81 15.06
N ILE A 14 -10.16 -9.07 14.23
CA ILE A 14 -11.28 -9.62 13.46
C ILE A 14 -10.79 -10.42 12.25
N LEU A 15 -9.75 -9.94 11.57
CA LEU A 15 -9.18 -10.62 10.41
C LEU A 15 -8.41 -11.89 10.80
N GLY A 16 -7.78 -11.93 11.98
CA GLY A 16 -7.09 -13.10 12.49
C GLY A 16 -8.03 -14.26 12.85
N GLU A 17 -9.25 -13.95 13.27
CA GLU A 17 -10.29 -14.93 13.65
C GLU A 17 -11.33 -15.17 12.54
N TYR A 18 -11.15 -14.56 11.36
CA TYR A 18 -12.12 -14.64 10.28
C TYR A 18 -12.20 -16.06 9.67
N ASN A 19 -13.42 -16.49 9.33
CA ASN A 19 -13.62 -17.77 8.64
C ASN A 19 -13.35 -17.65 7.13
N TYR A 20 -12.20 -18.16 6.69
CA TYR A 20 -11.76 -18.15 5.30
C TYR A 20 -12.24 -19.35 4.46
N SER A 21 -13.14 -20.20 4.99
CA SER A 21 -13.54 -21.46 4.37
C SER A 21 -13.93 -21.35 2.87
N THR A 22 -13.36 -22.23 2.05
CA THR A 22 -13.63 -22.41 0.61
C THR A 22 -13.97 -23.87 0.26
N ASP A 23 -14.32 -24.67 1.27
CA ASP A 23 -14.45 -26.12 1.22
C ASP A 23 -13.13 -26.86 0.89
N GLN A 24 -11.99 -26.20 1.07
CA GLN A 24 -10.65 -26.74 0.86
C GLN A 24 -9.77 -26.51 2.11
N PRO A 25 -9.74 -27.45 3.06
CA PRO A 25 -9.21 -27.20 4.40
C PRO A 25 -7.70 -26.90 4.42
N GLU A 26 -6.91 -27.49 3.52
CA GLU A 26 -5.47 -27.22 3.42
C GLU A 26 -5.20 -25.78 2.94
N GLU A 27 -5.91 -25.31 1.91
CA GLU A 27 -5.78 -23.95 1.40
C GLU A 27 -6.32 -22.93 2.41
N ASP A 28 -7.44 -23.25 3.06
CA ASP A 28 -8.07 -22.39 4.07
C ASP A 28 -7.15 -22.16 5.27
N GLN A 29 -6.44 -23.21 5.72
CA GLN A 29 -5.43 -23.11 6.78
C GLN A 29 -4.29 -22.17 6.36
N VAL A 30 -3.77 -22.34 5.14
CA VAL A 30 -2.70 -21.48 4.60
C VAL A 30 -3.14 -20.01 4.55
N VAL A 31 -4.37 -19.74 4.08
CA VAL A 31 -4.90 -18.37 4.03
C VAL A 31 -5.03 -17.76 5.42
N ALA A 32 -5.53 -18.52 6.40
CA ALA A 32 -5.65 -18.06 7.78
C ALA A 32 -4.27 -17.73 8.39
N GLU A 33 -3.28 -18.60 8.18
CA GLU A 33 -1.91 -18.36 8.63
C GLU A 33 -1.29 -17.13 7.96
N MET A 34 -1.47 -16.95 6.64
CA MET A 34 -0.99 -15.76 5.92
C MET A 34 -1.67 -14.48 6.40
N MET A 35 -2.98 -14.51 6.64
CA MET A 35 -3.74 -13.35 7.12
C MET A 35 -3.32 -12.97 8.54
N LYS A 36 -3.17 -13.97 9.42
CA LYS A 36 -2.62 -13.77 10.77
C LYS A 36 -1.21 -13.17 10.71
N ALA A 37 -0.36 -13.71 9.85
CA ALA A 37 0.99 -13.20 9.67
C ALA A 37 1.00 -11.76 9.12
N LEU A 38 0.12 -11.42 8.18
CA LEU A 38 -0.02 -10.05 7.67
C LEU A 38 -0.45 -9.05 8.75
N VAL A 39 -1.40 -9.47 9.59
CA VAL A 39 -2.01 -8.65 10.63
C VAL A 39 -1.12 -8.51 11.86
N GLU A 40 -0.48 -9.58 12.31
CA GLU A 40 0.35 -9.61 13.52
C GLU A 40 1.82 -9.24 13.24
N ALA A 41 2.21 -9.15 11.96
CA ALA A 41 3.55 -8.75 11.55
C ALA A 41 3.97 -7.36 12.10
N ASP A 42 4.69 -7.35 13.22
CA ASP A 42 5.71 -6.33 13.54
C ASP A 42 6.92 -6.41 12.59
N ARG A 43 6.97 -7.46 11.77
CA ARG A 43 7.95 -7.75 10.72
C ARG A 43 7.21 -8.44 9.58
N PRO A 44 7.35 -8.03 8.30
CA PRO A 44 6.79 -8.84 7.23
C PRO A 44 7.45 -10.24 7.30
N PRO A 45 6.69 -11.35 7.23
CA PRO A 45 7.24 -12.71 7.34
C PRO A 45 8.07 -13.13 6.12
N TRP A 46 8.39 -12.18 5.25
CA TRP A 46 8.95 -12.46 3.94
C TRP A 46 10.47 -12.22 3.93
N PRO A 47 11.25 -13.17 3.41
CA PRO A 47 10.83 -14.47 2.88
C PRO A 47 10.48 -15.47 3.99
N PHE A 48 9.43 -16.29 3.78
CA PHE A 48 9.25 -17.49 4.61
C PHE A 48 10.52 -18.35 4.49
N PRO A 49 11.07 -18.88 5.60
CA PRO A 49 12.05 -19.96 5.54
C PRO A 49 11.52 -21.05 4.60
N ALA A 50 12.36 -21.62 3.73
CA ALA A 50 11.93 -22.62 2.74
C ALA A 50 11.18 -23.81 3.37
N ALA A 51 11.51 -24.14 4.63
CA ALA A 51 10.87 -25.19 5.42
C ALA A 51 9.44 -24.85 5.90
N SER A 52 9.04 -23.57 5.90
CA SER A 52 7.72 -23.08 6.33
C SER A 52 7.02 -22.27 5.24
N SER A 53 7.48 -22.38 3.99
CA SER A 53 6.90 -21.69 2.83
C SER A 53 5.61 -22.39 2.41
N PRO A 54 4.45 -21.70 2.39
CA PRO A 54 3.21 -22.29 1.86
C PRO A 54 3.27 -22.62 0.36
N TRP A 55 4.30 -22.13 -0.34
CA TRP A 55 4.54 -22.35 -1.77
C TRP A 55 5.63 -23.40 -2.04
N GLY A 56 6.12 -24.09 -1.00
CA GLY A 56 7.24 -25.03 -1.09
C GLY A 56 8.49 -24.37 -1.71
N ASN A 57 9.19 -25.10 -2.58
CA ASN A 57 10.42 -24.65 -3.24
C ASN A 57 10.20 -23.62 -4.37
N HIS A 58 8.95 -23.25 -4.68
CA HIS A 58 8.62 -22.27 -5.72
C HIS A 58 8.55 -20.85 -5.15
N GLN A 59 9.68 -20.32 -4.66
CA GLN A 59 9.78 -18.89 -4.36
C GLN A 59 9.94 -18.09 -5.67
N PRO A 60 9.16 -17.01 -5.90
CA PRO A 60 9.39 -16.15 -7.05
C PRO A 60 10.75 -15.46 -6.92
N LYS A 61 11.54 -15.46 -8.00
CA LYS A 61 12.92 -14.91 -8.01
C LYS A 61 13.04 -13.39 -7.74
N SER A 62 11.93 -12.68 -7.61
CA SER A 62 11.89 -11.21 -7.42
C SER A 62 11.87 -10.76 -5.95
N TRP A 63 11.98 -11.68 -5.00
CA TRP A 63 11.82 -11.40 -3.56
C TRP A 63 13.17 -11.64 -2.86
N GLU A 64 14.09 -10.70 -3.01
CA GLU A 64 15.27 -10.66 -2.13
C GLU A 64 14.83 -10.30 -0.70
N PRO A 65 15.51 -10.82 0.34
CA PRO A 65 15.24 -10.41 1.71
C PRO A 65 15.45 -8.90 1.83
N VAL A 66 14.38 -8.16 2.08
CA VAL A 66 14.48 -6.75 2.44
C VAL A 66 14.77 -6.70 3.93
N ASP A 67 15.92 -6.16 4.32
CA ASP A 67 16.22 -5.87 5.72
C ASP A 67 15.23 -4.81 6.23
N VAL A 68 14.11 -5.26 6.78
CA VAL A 68 13.08 -4.36 7.28
C VAL A 68 13.47 -3.92 8.69
N ASN A 69 13.81 -2.64 8.84
CA ASN A 69 14.01 -2.04 10.15
C ASN A 69 12.70 -2.18 10.96
N VAL A 70 12.72 -2.94 12.05
CA VAL A 70 11.57 -3.23 12.91
C VAL A 70 10.94 -1.95 13.46
N GLU A 71 11.74 -0.92 13.70
CA GLU A 71 11.27 0.41 14.14
C GLU A 71 10.39 1.07 13.06
N ALA A 72 10.73 0.88 11.78
CA ALA A 72 9.98 1.42 10.66
C ALA A 72 8.62 0.73 10.45
N VAL A 73 8.44 -0.52 10.92
CA VAL A 73 7.17 -1.25 10.81
C VAL A 73 6.13 -0.69 11.79
N GLY A 74 6.55 -0.45 13.04
CA GLY A 74 5.72 0.24 14.03
C GLY A 74 5.32 1.64 13.55
N THR A 75 6.27 2.40 12.99
CA THR A 75 5.99 3.70 12.38
C THR A 75 5.01 3.60 11.22
N CYS A 76 5.11 2.60 10.33
CA CYS A 76 4.19 2.46 9.20
C CYS A 76 2.73 2.21 9.63
N ARG A 77 2.52 1.47 10.73
CA ARG A 77 1.19 1.14 11.26
C ARG A 77 0.53 2.30 12.02
N SER A 78 1.32 3.24 12.53
CA SER A 78 0.85 4.46 13.21
C SER A 78 1.00 5.73 12.37
N ALA A 79 1.61 5.66 11.18
CA ALA A 79 1.85 6.81 10.30
C ALA A 79 0.57 7.51 9.83
N PHE A 80 -0.57 6.79 9.85
CA PHE A 80 -1.88 7.39 9.64
C PHE A 80 -2.62 7.43 10.98
N ASP A 81 -2.79 8.63 11.52
CA ASP A 81 -3.60 8.88 12.71
C ASP A 81 -5.05 9.16 12.30
N GLU A 82 -5.93 8.18 12.52
CA GLU A 82 -7.36 8.34 12.27
C GLU A 82 -8.03 9.34 13.22
N SER A 83 -7.42 9.65 14.36
CA SER A 83 -7.96 10.64 15.31
C SER A 83 -7.95 12.05 14.71
N ALA A 84 -7.10 12.29 13.71
CA ALA A 84 -7.07 13.50 12.90
C ALA A 84 -8.15 13.54 11.80
N MET A 85 -8.78 12.41 11.50
CA MET A 85 -9.77 12.30 10.42
C MET A 85 -11.14 12.75 10.92
N PHE A 86 -11.70 13.78 10.30
CA PHE A 86 -12.92 14.46 10.76
C PHE A 86 -12.79 15.11 12.14
N GLN A 87 -11.59 15.58 12.50
CA GLN A 87 -11.48 16.51 13.63
C GLN A 87 -12.34 17.73 13.35
N VAL A 88 -13.23 17.98 14.28
CA VAL A 88 -13.91 19.26 14.39
C VAL A 88 -13.25 19.95 15.57
N ASP A 89 -12.88 21.22 15.39
CA ASP A 89 -12.26 22.01 16.44
C ASP A 89 -13.18 21.99 17.67
N MET A 90 -12.75 21.27 18.70
CA MET A 90 -13.53 21.19 19.93
C MET A 90 -13.51 22.58 20.57
N PRO A 91 -14.70 23.13 20.90
CA PRO A 91 -14.76 24.44 21.49
C PRO A 91 -14.07 24.43 22.87
N ALA A 92 -13.48 25.57 23.24
CA ALA A 92 -12.61 25.70 24.41
C ALA A 92 -13.29 25.22 25.72
N PRO A 93 -12.53 24.70 26.70
CA PRO A 93 -13.12 24.31 27.99
C PRO A 93 -13.82 25.52 28.64
N GLY A 94 -15.15 25.43 28.78
CA GLY A 94 -16.03 26.51 29.24
C GLY A 94 -17.10 26.97 28.24
N THR A 95 -17.13 26.41 27.03
CA THR A 95 -18.17 26.69 26.02
C THR A 95 -19.50 26.00 26.28
N ASN A 96 -20.57 26.54 25.71
CA ASN A 96 -21.93 26.04 25.89
C ASN A 96 -22.08 24.64 25.26
N GLU A 97 -22.88 23.79 25.92
CA GLU A 97 -23.17 22.41 25.47
C GLU A 97 -23.71 22.33 24.03
N LEU A 98 -24.35 23.41 23.57
CA LEU A 98 -24.85 23.56 22.21
C LEU A 98 -23.72 23.62 21.15
N GLU A 99 -22.60 24.29 21.44
CA GLU A 99 -21.49 24.42 20.48
C GLU A 99 -20.79 23.07 20.27
N VAL A 100 -20.63 22.29 21.35
CA VAL A 100 -20.11 20.91 21.29
C VAL A 100 -21.04 20.02 20.46
N HIS A 101 -22.36 20.16 20.63
CA HIS A 101 -23.33 19.37 19.86
C HIS A 101 -23.30 19.70 18.36
N LEU A 102 -23.16 20.97 18.00
CA LEU A 102 -23.06 21.43 16.62
C LEU A 102 -21.79 20.88 15.94
N ALA A 103 -20.65 20.93 16.63
CA ALA A 103 -19.39 20.37 16.14
C ALA A 103 -19.52 18.86 15.84
N PHE A 104 -20.14 18.11 16.75
CA PHE A 104 -20.40 16.68 16.53
C PHE A 104 -21.36 16.43 15.36
N GLN A 105 -22.39 17.27 15.20
CA GLN A 105 -23.35 17.16 14.11
C GLN A 105 -22.68 17.40 12.74
N GLU A 106 -21.72 18.32 12.66
CA GLU A 106 -20.90 18.57 11.46
C GLU A 106 -20.00 17.38 11.12
N ALA A 107 -19.31 16.80 12.11
CA ALA A 107 -18.52 15.58 11.89
C ALA A 107 -19.39 14.44 11.30
N LEU A 108 -20.62 14.30 11.83
CA LEU A 108 -21.57 13.29 11.35
C LEU A 108 -22.11 13.61 9.95
N SER A 109 -22.33 14.88 9.59
CA SER A 109 -22.79 15.25 8.25
C SER A 109 -21.69 14.98 7.21
N LEU A 110 -20.45 15.36 7.50
CA LEU A 110 -19.28 15.09 6.65
C LEU A 110 -19.08 13.58 6.44
N ARG A 111 -19.21 12.78 7.51
CA ARG A 111 -19.18 11.32 7.39
C ARG A 111 -20.27 10.78 6.46
N ARG A 112 -21.50 11.28 6.58
CA ARG A 112 -22.62 10.85 5.72
C ARG A 112 -22.40 11.27 4.27
N GLU A 113 -21.89 12.46 4.04
CA GLU A 113 -21.57 12.96 2.70
C GLU A 113 -20.45 12.14 2.04
N LEU A 114 -19.39 11.81 2.79
CA LEU A 114 -18.34 10.93 2.28
C LEU A 114 -18.90 9.56 1.91
N GLN A 115 -19.72 8.94 2.76
CA GLN A 115 -20.36 7.67 2.46
C GLN A 115 -21.29 7.75 1.23
N SER A 116 -22.04 8.85 1.07
CA SER A 116 -22.86 9.12 -0.10
C SER A 116 -22.00 9.20 -1.37
N SER A 117 -20.86 9.89 -1.28
CA SER A 117 -19.89 10.03 -2.37
C SER A 117 -19.36 8.68 -2.84
N PHE A 118 -19.01 7.77 -1.93
CA PHE A 118 -18.60 6.39 -2.29
C PHE A 118 -19.70 5.61 -3.02
N ARG A 119 -20.97 5.76 -2.61
CA ARG A 119 -22.11 5.15 -3.32
C ARG A 119 -22.28 5.74 -4.72
N ASN A 120 -22.09 7.05 -4.87
CA ASN A 120 -22.15 7.73 -6.16
C ASN A 120 -21.00 7.31 -7.08
N ILE A 121 -19.77 7.20 -6.55
CA ILE A 121 -18.63 6.67 -7.30
C ILE A 121 -18.92 5.25 -7.77
N SER A 122 -19.48 4.40 -6.92
CA SER A 122 -19.85 3.03 -7.32
C SER A 122 -20.88 3.01 -8.46
N ARG A 123 -21.82 3.98 -8.52
CA ARG A 123 -22.76 4.12 -9.65
C ARG A 123 -22.07 4.60 -10.92
N ILE A 124 -21.09 5.49 -10.81
CA ILE A 124 -20.28 5.92 -11.97
C ILE A 124 -19.49 4.73 -12.55
N MET A 125 -18.97 3.84 -11.69
CA MET A 125 -18.28 2.63 -12.13
C MET A 125 -19.18 1.70 -12.96
N ASP A 126 -20.51 1.80 -12.83
CA ASP A 126 -21.43 1.03 -13.69
C ASP A 126 -21.45 1.49 -15.15
N CYS A 127 -21.07 2.74 -15.40
CA CYS A 127 -21.00 3.34 -16.74
C CYS A 127 -19.66 3.08 -17.45
N VAL A 128 -18.70 2.40 -16.81
CA VAL A 128 -17.40 2.09 -17.41
C VAL A 128 -17.56 0.92 -18.39
N GLY A 129 -17.35 1.16 -19.68
CA GLY A 129 -17.50 0.13 -20.72
C GLY A 129 -16.41 -0.95 -20.75
N CYS A 130 -15.27 -0.71 -20.10
CA CYS A 130 -14.22 -1.72 -19.93
C CYS A 130 -14.55 -2.63 -18.73
N GLU A 131 -14.90 -3.90 -18.97
CA GLU A 131 -15.30 -4.85 -17.92
C GLU A 131 -14.23 -5.06 -16.84
N LYS A 132 -12.95 -5.17 -17.25
CA LYS A 132 -11.84 -5.29 -16.29
C LYS A 132 -11.73 -4.04 -15.42
N CYS A 133 -11.83 -2.86 -16.03
CA CYS A 133 -11.73 -1.58 -15.34
C CYS A 133 -12.90 -1.38 -14.38
N LYS A 134 -14.11 -1.78 -14.80
CA LYS A 134 -15.32 -1.78 -13.96
C LYS A 134 -15.17 -2.70 -12.76
N MET A 135 -14.71 -3.93 -12.96
CA MET A 135 -14.48 -4.88 -11.87
C MET A 135 -13.46 -4.36 -10.86
N TRP A 136 -12.26 -3.96 -11.31
CA TRP A 136 -11.23 -3.44 -10.43
C TRP A 136 -11.61 -2.12 -9.77
N GLY A 137 -12.31 -1.24 -10.49
CA GLY A 137 -12.81 0.04 -9.96
C GLY A 137 -13.81 -0.17 -8.83
N LYS A 138 -14.77 -1.10 -9.00
CA LYS A 138 -15.71 -1.46 -7.93
C LYS A 138 -15.02 -2.14 -6.75
N LEU A 139 -14.08 -3.05 -7.01
CA LEU A 139 -13.32 -3.73 -5.96
C LEU A 139 -12.53 -2.74 -5.11
N GLN A 140 -11.83 -1.78 -5.74
CA GLN A 140 -11.06 -0.75 -5.04
C GLN A 140 -11.96 0.24 -4.28
N THR A 141 -13.08 0.66 -4.89
CA THR A 141 -14.05 1.54 -4.24
C THR A 141 -14.66 0.88 -3.00
N LEU A 142 -15.01 -0.41 -3.09
CA LEU A 142 -15.49 -1.18 -1.96
C LEU A 142 -14.41 -1.31 -0.88
N GLY A 143 -13.16 -1.65 -1.25
CA GLY A 143 -12.07 -1.79 -0.29
C GLY A 143 -11.74 -0.49 0.46
N LEU A 144 -11.77 0.65 -0.23
CA LEU A 144 -11.63 1.98 0.41
C LEU A 144 -12.82 2.30 1.33
N GLY A 145 -14.04 1.97 0.92
CA GLY A 145 -15.24 2.12 1.74
C GLY A 145 -15.21 1.24 3.00
N THR A 146 -14.73 0.00 2.88
CA THR A 146 -14.51 -0.91 4.00
C THR A 146 -13.43 -0.37 4.95
N ALA A 147 -12.32 0.15 4.42
CA ALA A 147 -11.30 0.79 5.24
C ALA A 147 -11.86 1.98 6.03
N LEU A 148 -12.68 2.81 5.39
CA LEU A 148 -13.36 3.92 6.05
C LEU A 148 -14.33 3.42 7.14
N LYS A 149 -15.13 2.39 6.86
CA LYS A 149 -16.04 1.76 7.83
C LYS A 149 -15.29 1.27 9.07
N ILE A 150 -14.15 0.62 8.90
CA ILE A 150 -13.30 0.15 10.00
C ILE A 150 -12.76 1.33 10.82
N LEU A 151 -12.18 2.33 10.16
CA LEU A 151 -11.52 3.44 10.85
C LEU A 151 -12.52 4.31 11.62
N LEU A 152 -13.70 4.55 11.05
CA LEU A 152 -14.74 5.38 11.65
C LEU A 152 -15.62 4.67 12.68
N THR A 153 -15.49 3.36 12.85
CA THR A 153 -16.25 2.65 13.88
C THR A 153 -15.45 2.69 15.19
N PRO A 154 -16.04 3.18 16.30
CA PRO A 154 -15.38 3.15 17.58
C PRO A 154 -15.16 1.69 18.01
N GLU A 155 -14.03 1.43 18.64
CA GLU A 155 -13.59 0.08 19.02
C GLU A 155 -14.61 -0.65 19.92
N GLN A 156 -15.33 0.11 20.74
CA GLN A 156 -16.33 -0.38 21.70
C GLN A 156 -17.58 -1.01 21.05
N VAL A 157 -17.92 -0.61 19.82
CA VAL A 157 -19.17 -1.04 19.14
C VAL A 157 -18.95 -2.32 18.33
N GLY A 158 -17.68 -2.65 18.03
CA GLY A 158 -17.34 -3.75 17.13
C GLY A 158 -17.81 -3.50 15.70
N TYR A 159 -17.23 -4.22 14.74
CA TYR A 159 -17.69 -4.19 13.35
C TYR A 159 -17.64 -5.60 12.76
N SER A 160 -18.63 -5.90 11.92
CA SER A 160 -18.67 -7.14 11.15
C SER A 160 -18.30 -6.83 9.70
N LEU A 161 -17.42 -7.67 9.14
CA LEU A 161 -16.99 -7.60 7.75
C LEU A 161 -17.61 -8.75 6.95
N GLN A 162 -18.29 -8.41 5.86
CA GLN A 162 -18.75 -9.41 4.90
C GLN A 162 -17.57 -9.97 4.11
N ARG A 163 -17.71 -11.19 3.55
CA ARG A 163 -16.67 -11.83 2.74
C ARG A 163 -16.18 -10.92 1.61
N ASN A 164 -17.11 -10.25 0.92
CA ASN A 164 -16.77 -9.32 -0.16
C ASN A 164 -16.00 -8.09 0.35
N GLU A 165 -16.28 -7.61 1.56
CA GLU A 165 -15.55 -6.51 2.19
C GLU A 165 -14.11 -6.92 2.52
N VAL A 166 -13.92 -8.13 3.06
CA VAL A 166 -12.57 -8.68 3.36
C VAL A 166 -11.76 -8.85 2.07
N ILE A 167 -12.35 -9.48 1.04
CA ILE A 167 -11.71 -9.68 -0.26
C ILE A 167 -11.32 -8.33 -0.87
N ALA A 168 -12.23 -7.35 -0.87
CA ALA A 168 -11.99 -6.03 -1.43
C ALA A 168 -10.89 -5.27 -0.68
N LEU A 169 -10.88 -5.35 0.66
CA LEU A 169 -9.88 -4.69 1.50
C LEU A 169 -8.47 -5.22 1.21
N VAL A 170 -8.29 -6.54 1.21
CA VAL A 170 -6.98 -7.18 0.98
C VAL A 170 -6.50 -6.96 -0.47
N ASN A 171 -7.38 -7.07 -1.46
CA ASN A 171 -7.02 -6.81 -2.86
C ASN A 171 -6.65 -5.35 -3.09
N THR A 172 -7.37 -4.42 -2.47
CA THR A 172 -7.05 -2.99 -2.54
C THR A 172 -5.69 -2.69 -1.94
N ALA A 173 -5.38 -3.27 -0.76
CA ALA A 173 -4.07 -3.13 -0.15
C ALA A 173 -2.95 -3.67 -1.04
N THR A 174 -3.15 -4.85 -1.63
CA THR A 174 -2.19 -5.48 -2.55
C THR A 174 -1.97 -4.63 -3.80
N GLN A 175 -3.03 -4.10 -4.39
CA GLN A 175 -2.92 -3.24 -5.56
C GLN A 175 -2.14 -1.95 -5.24
N LEU A 176 -2.41 -1.33 -4.10
CA LEU A 176 -1.68 -0.15 -3.64
C LEU A 176 -0.21 -0.48 -3.35
N ALA A 177 0.07 -1.63 -2.73
CA ALA A 177 1.44 -2.10 -2.48
C ALA A 177 2.22 -2.29 -3.78
N ARG A 178 1.59 -2.92 -4.79
CA ARG A 178 2.17 -3.08 -6.14
C ARG A 178 2.45 -1.73 -6.79
N SER A 179 1.54 -0.75 -6.65
CA SER A 179 1.77 0.60 -7.17
C SER A 179 2.98 1.27 -6.51
N VAL A 180 3.12 1.17 -5.19
CA VAL A 180 4.28 1.72 -4.45
C VAL A 180 5.58 1.03 -4.89
N HIS A 181 5.59 -0.30 -4.95
CA HIS A 181 6.74 -1.08 -5.40
C HIS A 181 7.14 -0.72 -6.84
N SER A 182 6.14 -0.55 -7.72
CA SER A 182 6.39 -0.17 -9.12
C SER A 182 7.11 1.17 -9.20
N VAL A 183 6.73 2.17 -8.41
CA VAL A 183 7.42 3.47 -8.38
C VAL A 183 8.89 3.33 -7.98
N GLN A 184 9.20 2.48 -7.00
CA GLN A 184 10.59 2.21 -6.60
C GLN A 184 11.38 1.54 -7.74
N PHE A 185 10.78 0.54 -8.37
CA PHE A 185 11.36 -0.15 -9.51
C PHE A 185 11.66 0.80 -10.69
N TRP A 186 10.71 1.64 -11.07
CA TRP A 186 10.91 2.62 -12.16
C TRP A 186 12.01 3.63 -11.84
N ARG A 187 12.11 4.09 -10.58
CA ARG A 187 13.19 4.99 -10.14
C ARG A 187 14.56 4.32 -10.25
N GLN A 188 14.66 3.04 -9.93
CA GLN A 188 15.91 2.28 -10.06
C GLN A 188 16.33 2.17 -11.53
N LEU A 189 15.38 1.89 -12.43
CA LEU A 189 15.65 1.84 -13.87
C LEU A 189 16.12 3.20 -14.41
N GLU A 190 15.49 4.30 -14.00
CA GLU A 190 15.90 5.66 -14.40
C GLU A 190 17.32 5.98 -13.93
N LEU A 191 17.68 5.56 -12.71
CA LEU A 191 19.04 5.71 -12.18
C LEU A 191 20.05 4.89 -12.99
N GLN A 192 19.70 3.65 -13.34
CA GLN A 192 20.55 2.79 -14.16
C GLN A 192 20.79 3.38 -15.56
N GLU A 193 19.73 3.89 -16.21
CA GLU A 193 19.84 4.51 -17.53
C GLU A 193 20.73 5.75 -17.49
N LYS A 194 20.54 6.63 -16.49
CA LYS A 194 21.41 7.79 -16.28
C LYS A 194 22.86 7.37 -16.06
N LEU A 195 23.10 6.36 -15.23
CA LEU A 195 24.45 5.87 -14.94
C LEU A 195 25.12 5.31 -16.20
N GLN A 196 24.39 4.52 -17.01
CA GLN A 196 24.90 3.99 -18.28
C GLN A 196 25.22 5.12 -19.26
N MET A 197 24.33 6.11 -19.41
CA MET A 197 24.57 7.28 -20.26
C MET A 197 25.79 8.09 -19.81
N HIS A 198 25.98 8.29 -18.51
CA HIS A 198 27.17 8.95 -17.98
C HIS A 198 28.44 8.12 -18.20
N ALA A 199 28.38 6.81 -18.00
CA ALA A 199 29.50 5.91 -18.26
C ALA A 199 29.90 5.94 -19.75
N PHE A 200 28.96 5.84 -20.68
CA PHE A 200 29.23 5.95 -22.11
C PHE A 200 29.85 7.29 -22.50
N ARG A 201 29.34 8.41 -21.94
CA ARG A 201 29.91 9.75 -22.16
C ARG A 201 31.34 9.86 -21.62
N ALA A 202 31.60 9.35 -20.42
CA ALA A 202 32.93 9.38 -19.80
C ALA A 202 33.94 8.53 -20.60
N VAL A 203 33.56 7.31 -20.98
CA VAL A 203 34.39 6.42 -21.80
C VAL A 203 34.67 7.06 -23.17
N GLY A 204 33.65 7.63 -23.82
CA GLY A 204 33.81 8.34 -25.09
C GLY A 204 34.78 9.53 -24.98
N ALA A 205 34.68 10.32 -23.90
CA ALA A 205 35.60 11.43 -23.65
C ALA A 205 37.04 10.95 -23.44
N ILE A 206 37.26 9.87 -22.68
CA ILE A 206 38.58 9.29 -22.46
C ILE A 206 39.18 8.79 -23.78
N ILE A 207 38.42 8.07 -24.61
CA ILE A 207 38.88 7.60 -25.92
C ILE A 207 39.27 8.77 -26.83
N ALA A 208 38.46 9.83 -26.87
CA ALA A 208 38.76 11.02 -27.68
C ALA A 208 40.06 11.71 -27.24
N LEU A 209 40.31 11.81 -25.92
CA LEU A 209 41.56 12.37 -25.37
C LEU A 209 42.78 11.51 -25.75
N ILE A 210 42.67 10.18 -25.67
CA ILE A 210 43.75 9.26 -26.04
C ILE A 210 44.07 9.37 -27.54
N LEU A 211 43.05 9.35 -28.40
CA LEU A 211 43.23 9.50 -29.84
C LEU A 211 43.86 10.86 -30.19
N GLY A 212 43.40 11.94 -29.56
CA GLY A 212 43.98 13.28 -29.74
C GLY A 212 45.46 13.34 -29.31
N PHE A 213 45.83 12.68 -28.22
CA PHE A 213 47.22 12.62 -27.79
C PHE A 213 48.10 11.80 -28.74
N LEU A 214 47.59 10.68 -29.26
CA LEU A 214 48.30 9.85 -30.23
C LEU A 214 48.51 10.58 -31.57
N THR A 215 47.51 11.32 -32.05
CA THR A 215 47.65 12.11 -33.29
C THR A 215 48.65 13.26 -33.12
N LEU A 216 48.64 13.95 -31.97
CA LEU A 216 49.64 14.98 -31.66
C LEU A 216 51.07 14.41 -31.61
N ARG A 217 51.28 13.26 -30.96
CA ARG A 217 52.59 12.59 -30.93
C ARG A 217 53.04 12.14 -32.31
N TRP A 218 52.13 11.64 -33.14
CA TRP A 218 52.45 11.21 -34.49
C TRP A 218 52.87 12.40 -35.37
N ALA A 219 52.18 13.53 -35.26
CA ALA A 219 52.54 14.77 -35.95
C ALA A 219 53.93 15.29 -35.52
N ALA A 220 54.21 15.28 -34.21
CA ALA A 220 55.50 15.72 -33.67
C ALA A 220 56.69 14.85 -34.11
N LYS A 221 56.48 13.57 -34.41
CA LYS A 221 57.54 12.66 -34.92
C LYS A 221 57.84 12.85 -36.41
N LYS A 222 56.93 13.51 -37.15
CA LYS A 222 57.00 13.64 -38.60
C LYS A 222 57.66 14.96 -39.06
N ASN A 223 57.73 15.96 -38.17
CA ASN A 223 58.56 17.16 -38.29
C ASN A 223 59.95 16.90 -37.70
#